data_AF-A0A5D4QS75-F1
#
_entry.id   AF-A0A5D4QS75-F1
#
_cell.length_a   1.000
_cell.length_b   1.000
_cell.length_c   1.000
_cell.angle_alpha   90.00
_cell.angle_beta   90.00
_cell.angle_gamma   90.00
#
_symmetry.space_group_name_H-M   'P 1'
#
loop_
_entity.id
_entity.type
_entity.pdbx_description
1 polymer ?
#
loop_
_entity_poly.entity_id
_entity_poly.type
_entity_poly.pdbx_seq_one_letter_code
_entity_poly.pdbx_strand_id
1 'polypeptide(L)'
;MKNSNMFMQLFYQSRIPQTVVIGHIDQVIVNEAFCRFLGYSMEEWACLTIEDVSHPDDYKKDLDLLNEILDGKRTEYELGKAVHLQGWLTENRPAQSFPC
;
A
#
# COMPACT_ATOMS: atom_id res chain seq x y z
N MET A 1 20.55 -20.49 2.37
CA MET A 1 19.72 -19.31 2.01
C MET A 1 20.06 -18.85 0.60
N LYS A 2 19.28 -19.23 -0.41
CA LYS A 2 19.29 -18.64 -1.77
C LYS A 2 18.02 -17.79 -2.02
N ASN A 3 17.29 -17.43 -0.96
CA ASN A 3 15.84 -17.22 -1.05
C ASN A 3 15.39 -15.77 -1.22
N SER A 4 16.25 -14.77 -0.95
CA SER A 4 15.87 -13.36 -1.08
C SER A 4 15.58 -12.97 -2.54
N ASN A 5 16.33 -13.53 -3.48
CA ASN A 5 16.17 -13.20 -4.91
C ASN A 5 14.85 -13.78 -5.48
N MET A 6 14.48 -14.99 -5.04
CA MET A 6 13.23 -15.63 -5.48
C MET A 6 12.00 -14.89 -4.94
N PHE A 7 12.02 -14.42 -3.69
CA PHE A 7 10.91 -13.64 -3.13
C PHE A 7 10.68 -12.34 -3.92
N MET A 8 11.72 -11.53 -4.11
CA MET A 8 11.58 -10.26 -4.83
C MET A 8 11.17 -10.48 -6.28
N GLN A 9 11.70 -11.53 -6.93
CA GLN A 9 11.32 -11.87 -8.29
C GLN A 9 9.83 -12.24 -8.38
N LEU A 10 9.33 -13.09 -7.48
CA LEU A 10 7.90 -13.43 -7.45
C LEU A 10 7.03 -12.22 -7.15
N PHE A 11 7.42 -11.38 -6.18
CA PHE A 11 6.70 -10.17 -5.82
C PHE A 11 6.56 -9.20 -7.01
N TYR A 12 7.67 -8.88 -7.69
CA TYR A 12 7.66 -7.92 -8.79
C TYR A 12 7.08 -8.49 -10.11
N GLN A 13 7.19 -9.80 -10.36
CA GLN A 13 6.63 -10.43 -11.56
C GLN A 13 5.17 -10.86 -11.41
N SER A 14 4.64 -10.87 -10.18
CA SER A 14 3.26 -11.23 -9.89
C SER A 14 2.27 -10.29 -10.59
N ARG A 15 1.18 -10.86 -11.11
CA ARG A 15 0.03 -10.12 -11.63
C ARG A 15 -1.05 -9.87 -10.57
N ILE A 16 -0.83 -10.32 -9.35
CA ILE A 16 -1.71 -10.08 -8.22
C ILE A 16 -1.23 -8.81 -7.51
N PRO A 17 -2.13 -7.83 -7.25
CA PRO A 17 -1.81 -6.67 -6.42
C PRO A 17 -1.28 -7.12 -5.06
N GLN A 18 -0.06 -6.72 -4.72
CA GLN A 18 0.55 -7.07 -3.45
C GLN A 18 1.24 -5.86 -2.82
N THR A 19 1.14 -5.80 -1.50
CA THR A 19 1.80 -4.83 -0.65
C THR A 19 2.59 -5.56 0.43
N VAL A 20 3.77 -5.07 0.76
CA VAL A 20 4.59 -5.55 1.89
C VAL A 20 4.78 -4.38 2.84
N VAL A 21 4.41 -4.57 4.09
CA VAL A 21 4.58 -3.57 5.14
C VAL A 21 5.82 -3.93 5.97
N ILE A 22 6.74 -2.98 6.14
CA ILE A 22 7.98 -3.16 6.91
C ILE A 22 7.83 -2.46 8.26
N GLY A 23 7.29 -3.16 9.26
CA GLY A 23 7.23 -2.70 10.64
C GLY A 23 6.25 -1.55 10.94
N HIS A 24 6.00 -0.63 10.01
CA HIS A 24 5.01 0.45 10.15
C HIS A 24 4.21 0.62 8.86
N ILE A 25 2.94 1.02 8.99
CA ILE A 25 2.00 1.12 7.86
C ILE A 25 2.45 2.11 6.77
N ASP A 26 3.30 3.08 7.09
CA ASP A 26 3.84 4.03 6.11
C ASP A 26 5.00 3.47 5.29
N GLN A 27 5.59 2.35 5.72
CA GLN A 27 6.71 1.70 5.03
C GLN A 27 6.18 0.58 4.14
N VAL A 28 5.42 0.96 3.12
CA VAL A 28 4.82 0.01 2.17
C VAL A 28 5.63 -0.07 0.90
N ILE A 29 6.00 -1.30 0.54
CA ILE A 29 6.48 -1.64 -0.80
C ILE A 29 5.32 -2.24 -1.57
N VAL A 30 5.08 -1.75 -2.78
CA VAL A 30 4.04 -2.27 -3.67
C VAL A 30 4.67 -2.86 -4.93
N ASN A 31 3.97 -3.81 -5.55
CA ASN A 31 4.37 -4.30 -6.87
C ASN A 31 3.64 -3.54 -7.99
N GLU A 32 4.10 -3.72 -9.23
CA GLU A 32 3.53 -3.05 -10.40
C GLU A 32 2.04 -3.38 -10.61
N ALA A 33 1.61 -4.59 -10.23
CA ALA A 33 0.20 -4.98 -10.30
C ALA A 33 -0.69 -4.15 -9.37
N PHE A 34 -0.18 -3.77 -8.19
CA PHE A 34 -0.90 -2.90 -7.25
C PHE A 34 -1.09 -1.49 -7.80
N CYS A 35 -0.02 -0.87 -8.33
CA CYS A 35 -0.12 0.47 -8.92
C CYS A 35 -1.12 0.47 -10.09
N ARG A 36 -1.03 -0.51 -11.01
CA ARG A 36 -1.96 -0.65 -12.13
C ARG A 36 -3.41 -0.87 -11.68
N PHE A 37 -3.63 -1.63 -10.61
CA PHE A 37 -4.97 -1.86 -10.06
C PHE A 37 -5.64 -0.56 -9.60
N LEU A 38 -4.87 0.36 -9.02
CA LEU A 38 -5.36 1.67 -8.58
C LEU A 38 -5.30 2.76 -9.68
N GLY A 39 -4.65 2.47 -10.81
CA GLY A 39 -4.50 3.38 -11.93
C GLY A 39 -3.25 4.28 -11.87
N TYR A 40 -2.28 3.98 -11.01
CA TYR A 40 -1.01 4.73 -10.90
C TYR A 40 0.13 4.00 -11.63
N SER A 41 1.15 4.76 -12.04
CA SER A 41 2.47 4.24 -12.40
C SER A 41 3.35 4.03 -11.16
N MET A 42 4.50 3.35 -11.32
CA MET A 42 5.46 3.21 -10.22
C MET A 42 6.11 4.55 -9.85
N GLU A 43 6.33 5.42 -10.84
CA GLU A 43 6.88 6.76 -10.67
C GLU A 43 5.90 7.66 -9.91
N GLU A 44 4.61 7.59 -10.24
CA GLU A 44 3.57 8.31 -9.50
C GLU A 44 3.43 7.79 -8.08
N TRP A 45 3.49 6.46 -7.89
CA TRP A 45 3.46 5.85 -6.57
C TRP A 45 4.63 6.29 -5.69
N ALA A 46 5.80 6.56 -6.25
CA ALA A 46 6.95 7.05 -5.49
C ALA A 46 6.69 8.40 -4.78
N CYS A 47 5.65 9.12 -5.21
CA CYS A 47 5.21 10.39 -4.65
C CYS A 47 3.97 10.24 -3.73
N LEU A 48 3.51 9.02 -3.48
CA LEU A 48 2.28 8.71 -2.73
C LEU A 48 2.58 7.82 -1.52
N THR A 49 1.72 7.91 -0.52
CA THR A 49 1.68 6.99 0.61
C THR A 49 0.45 6.08 0.53
N ILE A 50 0.43 5.00 1.32
CA ILE A 50 -0.77 4.17 1.44
C ILE A 50 -1.93 4.95 2.05
N GLU A 51 -1.67 5.92 2.94
CA GLU A 51 -2.68 6.80 3.53
C GLU A 51 -3.36 7.64 2.44
N ASP A 52 -2.57 8.20 1.51
CA ASP A 52 -3.09 9.04 0.43
C ASP A 52 -4.14 8.32 -0.42
N VAL A 53 -3.93 7.03 -0.69
CA VAL A 53 -4.84 6.22 -1.53
C VAL A 53 -5.90 5.49 -0.73
N SER A 54 -5.99 5.68 0.59
CA SER A 54 -6.93 4.98 1.46
C SER A 54 -8.03 5.91 1.96
N HIS A 55 -9.24 5.38 2.13
CA HIS A 55 -10.24 6.13 2.90
C HIS A 55 -9.73 6.35 4.35
N PRO A 56 -9.87 7.56 4.93
CA PRO A 56 -9.28 7.88 6.25
C PRO A 56 -9.71 6.91 7.37
N ASP A 57 -10.99 6.53 7.40
CA ASP A 57 -11.50 5.61 8.41
C ASP A 57 -10.92 4.20 8.27
N ASP A 58 -10.65 3.75 7.04
CA ASP A 58 -10.11 2.41 6.81
C ASP A 58 -8.59 2.41 7.01
N TYR A 59 -7.90 3.49 6.68
CA TYR A 59 -6.49 3.66 7.03
C TYR A 59 -6.27 3.57 8.55
N LYS A 60 -7.11 4.25 9.33
CA LYS A 60 -7.03 4.20 10.79
C LYS A 60 -7.26 2.78 11.34
N LYS A 61 -8.27 2.08 10.83
CA LYS A 61 -8.55 0.68 11.24
C LYS A 61 -7.39 -0.25 10.87
N ASP A 62 -6.81 -0.07 9.68
CA ASP A 62 -5.69 -0.87 9.19
C ASP A 62 -4.45 -0.67 10.09
N LEU A 63 -4.17 0.58 10.48
CA LEU A 63 -3.10 0.90 11.44
C LEU A 63 -3.34 0.24 12.81
N ASP A 64 -4.55 0.33 13.35
CA ASP A 64 -4.88 -0.29 14.64
C ASP A 64 -4.71 -1.82 14.60
N LEU A 65 -5.21 -2.47 13.54
CA LEU A 65 -5.09 -3.92 13.35
C LEU A 65 -3.63 -4.36 13.12
N LEU A 66 -2.85 -3.59 12.35
CA LEU A 66 -1.43 -3.84 12.17
C LEU A 66 -0.67 -3.73 13.50
N ASN A 67 -0.99 -2.73 14.33
CA ASN A 67 -0.37 -2.60 15.66
C ASN A 67 -0.69 -3.79 16.57
N GLU A 68 -1.90 -4.37 16.50
CA GLU A 68 -2.21 -5.62 17.19
C GLU A 68 -1.33 -6.80 16.74
N ILE A 69 -0.98 -6.87 15.44
CA ILE A 69 -0.04 -7.88 14.92
C ILE A 69 1.35 -7.66 15.50
N LEU A 70 1.85 -6.42 15.46
CA LEU A 70 3.19 -6.06 15.94
C LEU A 70 3.35 -6.26 17.45
N ASP A 71 2.28 -6.02 18.21
CA ASP A 71 2.21 -6.27 19.66
C ASP A 71 2.02 -7.76 20.00
N GLY A 72 1.82 -8.63 19.00
CA GLY A 72 1.57 -10.06 19.19
C GLY A 72 0.19 -10.39 19.79
N LYS A 73 -0.74 -9.42 19.80
CA LYS A 73 -2.14 -9.61 20.23
C LYS A 73 -2.96 -10.36 19.18
N ARG A 74 -2.48 -10.37 17.94
CA ARG A 74 -3.11 -10.95 16.76
C ARG A 74 -2.05 -11.57 15.85
N THR A 75 -2.43 -12.56 15.05
CA THR A 75 -1.54 -13.17 14.04
C THR A 75 -1.91 -12.85 12.59
N GLU A 76 -3.19 -12.52 12.32
CA GLU A 76 -3.69 -12.10 11.02
C GLU A 76 -4.99 -11.26 11.14
N TYR A 77 -5.29 -10.47 10.11
CA TYR A 77 -6.58 -9.79 9.95
C TYR A 77 -7.01 -9.74 8.48
N GLU A 78 -8.31 -9.58 8.28
CA GLU A 78 -8.92 -9.24 7.00
C GLU A 78 -9.71 -7.93 7.17
N LEU A 79 -9.54 -7.01 6.24
CA LEU A 79 -10.19 -5.71 6.25
C LEU A 79 -10.74 -5.41 4.85
N GLY A 80 -12.05 -5.22 4.76
CA GLY A 80 -12.63 -4.56 3.59
C GLY A 80 -12.24 -3.09 3.61
N LYS A 81 -11.44 -2.67 2.63
CA LYS A 81 -10.85 -1.33 2.56
C LYS A 81 -11.25 -0.62 1.27
N ALA A 82 -11.76 0.61 1.39
CA ALA A 82 -11.96 1.48 0.24
C ALA A 82 -10.65 2.20 -0.13
N VAL A 83 -10.38 2.25 -1.43
CA VAL A 83 -9.17 2.88 -1.99
C VAL A 83 -9.53 3.91 -3.05
N HIS A 84 -8.76 4.97 -3.10
CA HIS A 84 -8.91 6.06 -4.04
C HIS A 84 -8.11 5.79 -5.32
N LEU A 85 -8.83 5.61 -6.43
CA LEU A 85 -8.23 5.52 -7.75
C LEU A 85 -7.59 6.86 -8.13
N GLN A 86 -6.66 6.84 -9.10
CA GLN A 86 -5.96 8.04 -9.58
C GLN A 86 -6.87 9.23 -9.85
N GLY A 87 -7.99 9.03 -10.54
CA GLY A 87 -8.96 10.09 -10.84
C GLY A 87 -9.57 10.74 -9.60
N TRP A 88 -9.76 9.98 -8.50
CA TRP A 88 -10.28 10.54 -7.27
C TRP A 88 -9.27 11.48 -6.62
N LEU A 89 -7.99 11.10 -6.58
CA LEU A 89 -6.95 11.94 -5.97
C LEU A 89 -6.68 13.21 -6.77
N THR A 90 -6.68 13.15 -8.11
CA THR A 90 -6.48 14.35 -8.93
C THR A 90 -7.61 15.36 -8.78
N GLU A 91 -8.85 14.91 -8.51
CA GLU A 91 -10.01 15.76 -8.27
C GLU A 91 -10.08 16.33 -6.85
N ASN A 92 -9.65 15.57 -5.84
CA ASN A 92 -9.92 15.87 -4.43
C ASN A 92 -8.68 16.26 -3.62
N ARG A 93 -7.47 16.13 -4.18
CA ARG A 93 -6.22 16.49 -3.52
C ARG A 93 -5.62 17.76 -4.14
N PRO A 94 -5.27 18.79 -3.36
CA PRO A 94 -4.65 20.00 -3.92
C PRO A 94 -3.31 19.67 -4.59
N ALA A 95 -3.11 20.18 -5.82
CA ALA A 95 -1.95 19.88 -6.68
C ALA A 95 -0.57 20.13 -6.05
N GLN A 96 -0.49 20.91 -4.97
CA GLN A 96 0.74 21.21 -4.22
C GLN A 96 1.14 20.10 -3.22
N SER A 97 0.40 19.00 -3.14
CA SER A 97 0.60 17.93 -2.15
C SER A 97 1.01 16.58 -2.73
N PHE A 98 1.41 16.54 -4.01
CA PHE A 98 2.13 15.41 -4.58
C PHE A 98 3.63 15.73 -4.49
N PRO A 99 4.35 15.28 -3.45
CA PRO A 99 5.77 15.54 -3.35
C PRO A 99 6.46 14.71 -4.42
N CYS A 100 6.89 15.35 -5.50
CA CYS A 100 7.99 14.84 -6.30
C CYS A 100 9.28 15.54 -5.88
#